data_AF-A0A7Y7IXN0-F1
#
_entry.id   AF-A0A7Y7IXN0-F1
#
_cell.length_a   1.000
_cell.length_b   1.000
_cell.length_c   1.000
_cell.angle_alpha   90.00
_cell.angle_beta   90.00
_cell.angle_gamma   90.00
#
_symmetry.space_group_name_H-M   'P 1'
#
loop_
_entity.id
_entity.type
_entity.pdbx_description
1 polymer ?
#
loop_
_entity_poly.entity_id
_entity_poly.type
_entity_poly.pdbx_seq_one_letter_code
_entity_poly.pdbx_strand_id
1 'polypeptide(L)'
;MEQGESGRGLRVLVRGGGVAGLTSAVTLAERGASVTLSETGPRVGSGASWMAGGMLAPWCEAESAPPEVTRDAHESIDWWAAHVPGVARQGSLVLAPP
;
A
#
# COMPACT_ATOMS: atom_id res chain seq x y z
N MET A 1 31.08 16.42 28.87
CA MET A 1 30.19 15.25 28.76
C MET A 1 29.69 15.22 27.33
N GLU A 2 30.45 14.50 26.50
CA GLU A 2 30.15 14.27 25.10
C GLU A 2 29.08 13.16 25.06
N GLN A 3 27.83 13.53 24.79
CA GLN A 3 26.78 12.53 24.56
C GLN A 3 26.88 12.09 23.10
N GLY A 4 27.39 10.87 22.92
CA GLY A 4 27.60 10.23 21.64
C GLY A 4 26.32 10.06 20.84
N GLU A 5 26.48 10.15 19.54
CA GLU A 5 25.48 9.99 18.49
C GLU A 5 25.04 8.53 18.37
N SER A 6 24.31 8.03 19.37
CA SER A 6 23.70 6.69 19.35
C SER A 6 22.30 6.75 18.71
N GLY A 7 22.19 6.26 17.47
CA GLY A 7 20.98 5.57 16.99
C GLY A 7 19.77 6.41 16.56
N ARG A 8 19.90 7.46 15.75
CA ARG A 8 18.71 7.98 15.05
C ARG A 8 18.32 6.99 13.94
N GLY A 9 17.29 6.18 14.21
CA GLY A 9 16.63 5.36 13.19
C GLY A 9 16.25 6.20 11.96
N LEU A 10 16.14 5.55 10.79
CA LEU A 10 15.85 6.20 9.52
C LEU A 10 14.61 7.10 9.64
N ARG A 11 14.74 8.39 9.36
CA ARG A 11 13.62 9.34 9.35
C ARG A 11 13.10 9.50 7.93
N VAL A 12 11.81 9.25 7.73
CA VAL A 12 11.18 9.28 6.40
C VAL A 12 9.97 10.20 6.39
N LEU A 13 9.88 11.07 5.37
CA LEU A 13 8.67 11.83 5.07
C LEU A 13 7.94 11.16 3.91
N VAL A 14 6.69 10.76 4.13
CA VAL A 14 5.77 10.31 3.09
C VAL A 14 4.80 11.44 2.76
N ARG A 15 4.79 11.90 1.50
CA ARG A 15 3.86 12.93 1.03
C ARG A 15 2.70 12.28 0.28
N GLY A 16 1.49 12.44 0.82
CA GLY A 16 0.26 11.83 0.33
C GLY A 16 -0.25 10.75 1.28
N GLY A 17 -1.50 10.89 1.71
CA GLY A 17 -2.26 9.95 2.53
C GLY A 17 -3.25 9.10 1.73
N GLY A 18 -2.97 8.88 0.43
CA GLY A 18 -3.64 7.85 -0.36
C GLY A 18 -3.12 6.45 -0.02
N VAL A 19 -3.69 5.43 -0.66
CA VAL A 19 -3.35 4.02 -0.42
C VAL A 19 -1.86 3.72 -0.51
N ALA A 20 -1.19 4.22 -1.56
CA ALA A 20 0.26 4.02 -1.75
C ALA A 20 1.10 4.69 -0.65
N GLY A 21 0.68 5.86 -0.17
CA GLY A 21 1.38 6.56 0.91
C GLY A 21 1.19 5.87 2.24
N LEU A 22 -0.03 5.44 2.55
CA LEU A 22 -0.33 4.70 3.78
C LEU A 22 0.38 3.36 3.84
N THR A 23 0.34 2.57 2.77
CA THR A 23 1.02 1.25 2.72
C THR A 23 2.54 1.42 2.87
N SER A 24 3.12 2.44 2.23
CA SER A 24 4.54 2.79 2.39
C SER A 24 4.87 3.19 3.82
N ALA A 25 4.06 4.07 4.43
CA ALA A 25 4.30 4.57 5.78
C ALA A 25 4.22 3.45 6.83
N VAL A 26 3.21 2.58 6.74
CA VAL A 26 3.05 1.42 7.62
C VAL A 26 4.24 0.47 7.48
N THR A 27 4.56 0.07 6.25
CA THR A 27 5.66 -0.86 5.98
C THR A 27 7.02 -0.33 6.46
N LEU A 28 7.28 0.98 6.31
CA LEU A 28 8.51 1.61 6.80
C LEU A 28 8.54 1.71 8.32
N ALA A 29 7.42 2.05 8.96
CA ALA A 29 7.32 2.13 10.41
C ALA A 29 7.53 0.75 11.07
N GLU A 30 6.96 -0.31 10.49
CA GLU A 30 7.17 -1.70 10.95
C GLU A 30 8.62 -2.16 10.85
N ARG A 31 9.39 -1.57 9.92
CA ARG A 31 10.84 -1.81 9.76
C ARG A 31 11.70 -0.91 10.67
N GLY A 32 11.08 -0.17 11.59
CA GLY A 32 11.76 0.66 12.59
C GLY A 32 12.09 2.07 12.12
N ALA A 33 11.56 2.54 11.00
CA ALA A 33 11.72 3.92 10.57
C ALA A 33 10.82 4.87 11.39
N SER A 34 11.33 6.07 11.66
CA SER A 34 10.54 7.19 12.18
C SER A 34 9.85 7.89 11.00
N VAL A 35 8.58 7.57 10.76
CA VAL A 35 7.83 8.07 9.61
C VAL A 35 6.95 9.27 9.97
N THR A 36 7.04 10.33 9.17
CA THR A 36 6.06 11.43 9.13
C THR A 36 5.25 11.30 7.85
N LEU A 37 3.92 11.24 7.95
CA LEU A 37 3.01 11.30 6.79
C LEU A 37 2.36 12.67 6.70
N SER A 38 2.36 13.28 5.51
CA SER A 38 1.75 14.58 5.24
C SER A 38 0.72 14.45 4.13
N GLU A 39 -0.55 14.75 4.44
CA GLU A 39 -1.66 14.81 3.49
C GLU A 39 -2.14 16.27 3.37
N THR A 40 -2.37 16.72 2.14
CA THR A 40 -2.88 18.07 1.82
C THR A 40 -4.39 18.10 1.62
N GLY A 41 -4.99 16.95 1.35
CA GLY A 41 -6.42 16.76 1.19
C GLY A 41 -7.19 16.89 2.50
N PRO A 42 -8.51 17.07 2.42
CA PRO A 42 -9.37 17.31 3.59
C PRO A 42 -9.42 16.13 4.57
N ARG A 43 -9.08 14.91 4.12
CA ARG A 43 -8.93 13.72 4.96
C ARG A 43 -7.96 12.74 4.31
N VAL A 44 -7.39 11.86 5.10
CA VAL A 44 -6.65 10.69 4.60
C VAL A 44 -7.53 9.92 3.61
N GLY A 45 -6.95 9.50 2.49
CA GLY A 45 -7.62 8.73 1.46
C GLY A 45 -8.58 9.53 0.57
N SER A 46 -8.74 10.85 0.74
CA SER A 46 -9.73 11.63 -0.03
C SER A 46 -9.46 11.75 -1.54
N GLY A 47 -8.29 11.32 -2.01
CA GLY A 47 -7.94 11.30 -3.44
C GLY A 47 -8.44 10.04 -4.15
N ALA A 48 -7.68 9.56 -5.15
CA ALA A 48 -8.00 8.39 -5.98
C ALA A 48 -8.50 7.17 -5.19
N SER A 49 -7.91 6.93 -4.02
CA SER A 49 -8.25 5.80 -3.15
C SER A 49 -9.71 5.79 -2.68
N TRP A 50 -10.34 6.95 -2.50
CA TRP A 50 -11.75 7.00 -2.09
C TRP A 50 -12.71 6.51 -3.16
N MET A 51 -12.35 6.70 -4.44
CA MET A 51 -13.18 6.32 -5.57
C MET A 51 -12.90 4.88 -6.05
N ALA A 52 -11.91 4.20 -5.46
CA ALA A 52 -11.58 2.83 -5.81
C ALA A 52 -12.67 1.85 -5.32
N GLY A 53 -12.96 0.84 -6.13
CA GLY A 53 -13.94 -0.21 -5.79
C GLY A 53 -13.48 -1.22 -4.73
N GLY A 54 -12.25 -1.08 -4.21
CA GLY A 54 -11.70 -1.95 -3.17
C GLY A 54 -11.38 -3.39 -3.62
N MET A 55 -11.38 -3.66 -4.93
CA MET A 55 -11.04 -4.98 -5.47
C MET A 55 -9.54 -5.22 -5.40
N LEU A 56 -9.14 -6.43 -5.00
CA LEU A 56 -7.78 -6.95 -5.09
C LEU A 56 -7.75 -8.05 -6.16
N ALA A 57 -7.72 -7.66 -7.44
CA ALA A 57 -8.01 -8.54 -8.57
C ALA A 57 -6.82 -8.67 -9.54
N PRO A 58 -5.66 -9.20 -9.09
CA PRO A 58 -4.44 -9.21 -9.90
C PRO A 58 -4.59 -10.00 -11.21
N TRP A 59 -5.43 -11.04 -11.23
CA TRP A 59 -5.67 -11.81 -12.46
C TRP A 59 -6.50 -11.06 -13.50
N CYS A 60 -7.44 -10.20 -13.07
CA CYS A 60 -8.15 -9.34 -14.00
C CYS A 60 -7.22 -8.24 -14.53
N GLU A 61 -6.46 -7.61 -13.64
CA GLU A 61 -5.55 -6.51 -14.00
C GLU A 61 -4.39 -6.98 -14.91
N ALA A 62 -3.99 -8.25 -14.79
CA ALA A 62 -2.97 -8.88 -15.63
C ALA A 62 -3.29 -8.87 -17.13
N GLU A 63 -4.55 -8.64 -17.53
CA GLU A 63 -4.92 -8.46 -18.94
C GLU A 63 -4.14 -7.31 -19.60
N SER A 64 -3.90 -6.23 -18.86
CA SER A 64 -3.27 -5.00 -19.37
C SER A 64 -2.02 -4.58 -18.59
N ALA A 65 -1.78 -5.17 -17.42
CA ALA A 65 -0.64 -4.85 -16.57
C ALA A 65 0.65 -5.56 -17.03
N PRO A 66 1.83 -4.93 -16.88
CA PRO A 66 3.12 -5.59 -17.07
C PRO A 66 3.28 -6.82 -16.14
N PRO A 67 4.01 -7.87 -16.56
CA PRO A 67 4.17 -9.10 -15.77
C PRO A 67 4.68 -8.88 -14.35
N GLU A 68 5.56 -7.90 -14.15
CA GLU A 68 6.09 -7.52 -12.84
C GLU A 68 5.01 -6.99 -11.90
N VAL A 69 4.02 -6.25 -12.41
CA VAL A 69 2.90 -5.73 -11.60
C VAL A 69 2.04 -6.90 -11.13
N THR A 70 1.73 -7.85 -12.01
CA THR A 70 0.96 -9.05 -11.65
C THR A 70 1.68 -9.89 -10.60
N ARG A 71 3.00 -10.08 -10.75
CA ARG A 71 3.82 -10.80 -9.77
C ARG A 71 3.75 -10.13 -8.40
N ASP A 72 4.01 -8.83 -8.33
CA ASP A 72 4.07 -8.08 -7.08
C ASP A 72 2.68 -7.95 -6.45
N ALA A 73 1.61 -7.93 -7.26
CA ALA A 73 0.24 -7.88 -6.79
C ALA A 73 -0.20 -9.16 -6.05
N HIS A 74 0.35 -10.33 -6.36
CA HIS A 74 0.08 -11.54 -5.59
C HIS A 74 0.58 -11.41 -4.14
N GLU A 75 1.80 -10.91 -3.94
CA GLU A 75 2.37 -10.66 -2.61
C GLU A 75 1.59 -9.56 -1.87
N SER A 76 1.10 -8.56 -2.61
CA SER A 76 0.27 -7.48 -2.07
C SER A 76 -1.02 -8.00 -1.43
N ILE A 77 -1.68 -9.03 -1.97
CA ILE A 77 -2.91 -9.58 -1.35
C ILE A 77 -2.61 -10.10 0.07
N ASP A 78 -1.47 -10.75 0.25
CA ASP A 78 -1.08 -11.28 1.57
C ASP A 78 -0.78 -10.13 2.55
N TRP A 79 -0.12 -9.07 2.07
CA TRP A 79 0.05 -7.85 2.85
C TRP A 79 -1.30 -7.25 3.26
N TRP A 80 -2.24 -7.10 2.33
CA TRP A 80 -3.58 -6.60 2.64
C TRP A 80 -4.30 -7.45 3.69
N ALA A 81 -4.27 -8.77 3.55
CA ALA A 81 -4.90 -9.69 4.50
C ALA A 81 -4.29 -9.61 5.90
N ALA A 82 -2.99 -9.31 6.01
CA ALA A 82 -2.29 -9.16 7.29
C ALA A 82 -2.60 -7.83 7.99
N HIS A 83 -2.86 -6.75 7.24
CA HIS A 83 -2.98 -5.40 7.81
C HIS A 83 -4.41 -4.85 7.85
N VAL A 84 -5.33 -5.39 7.05
CA VAL A 84 -6.71 -4.88 6.93
C VAL A 84 -7.72 -5.97 7.26
N PRO A 85 -8.62 -5.75 8.24
CA PRO A 85 -9.65 -6.71 8.56
C PRO A 85 -10.66 -6.84 7.42
N GLY A 86 -11.18 -8.06 7.23
CA GLY A 86 -12.27 -8.31 6.28
C GLY A 86 -11.85 -8.53 4.82
N VAL A 87 -10.54 -8.68 4.54
CA VAL A 87 -10.07 -9.09 3.21
C VAL A 87 -10.59 -10.49 2.88
N ALA A 88 -11.35 -10.60 1.79
CA ALA A 88 -11.91 -11.86 1.30
C ALA A 88 -11.15 -12.36 0.05
N ARG A 89 -10.85 -13.66 0.02
CA ARG A 89 -10.17 -14.31 -1.12
C ARG A 89 -11.14 -15.26 -1.83
N GLN A 90 -11.87 -14.73 -2.81
CA GLN A 90 -12.87 -15.49 -3.59
C GLN A 90 -12.41 -15.73 -5.05
N GLY A 91 -11.16 -15.38 -5.36
CA GLY A 91 -10.63 -15.44 -6.72
C GLY A 91 -11.16 -14.32 -7.62
N SER A 92 -10.94 -14.45 -8.92
CA SER A 92 -11.41 -13.52 -9.94
C SER A 92 -11.91 -14.31 -11.16
N LEU A 93 -12.93 -13.80 -11.83
CA LEU A 93 -13.46 -14.36 -13.06
C LEU A 93 -13.25 -13.36 -14.19
N VAL A 94 -12.46 -13.75 -15.19
CA VAL A 94 -12.22 -12.97 -16.42
C VAL A 94 -13.02 -13.62 -17.54
N LEU A 95 -13.80 -12.83 -18.27
CA LEU A 95 -14.64 -13.29 -19.38
C LEU A 95 -14.21 -12.59 -20.66
N ALA A 96 -14.05 -13.37 -21.74
CA ALA A 96 -13.86 -12.80 -23.07
C ALA A 96 -15.23 -12.33 -23.63
N PRO A 97 -15.28 -11.23 -24.39
CA PRO A 97 -16.47 -10.85 -25.13
C PRO A 97 -16.83 -11.93 -26.19
N PRO A 98 -18.12 -12.05 -26.55
CA PRO A 98 -18.60 -13.03 -27.54
C PRO A 98 -18.10 -12.75 -28.97
#